data_AF-A0A0E3SHW6-F1
#
_entry.id   AF-A0A0E3SHW6-F1
#
_cell.length_a   1.000
_cell.length_b   1.000
_cell.length_c   1.000
_cell.angle_alpha   90.00
_cell.angle_beta   90.00
_cell.angle_gamma   90.00
#
_symmetry.space_group_name_H-M   'P 1'
#
loop_
_entity.id
_entity.type
_entity.pdbx_description
1 polymer ?
#
loop_
_entity_poly.entity_id
_entity_poly.type
_entity_poly.pdbx_seq_one_letter_code
_entity_poly.pdbx_strand_id
1 'polypeptide(L)'
;MKLSEGFSKLIPSVLIFVFYAISFFFFTLALKGIDVSIAYAVWAGLGTAFITIVGIFWFREPASALKTISLVVVVAGVIGLHLSDKVT
;
A
#
# COMPACT_ATOMS: atom_id res chain seq x y z
N MET A 1 -8.82 9.96 -4.02
CA MET A 1 -8.83 11.26 -4.75
C MET A 1 -9.60 11.21 -6.06
N LYS A 2 -9.45 10.17 -6.88
CA LYS A 2 -10.27 10.00 -8.10
C LYS A 2 -11.78 9.91 -7.82
N LEU A 3 -12.17 9.18 -6.77
CA LEU A 3 -13.59 9.05 -6.38
C LEU A 3 -14.14 10.25 -5.59
N SER A 4 -13.28 10.96 -4.86
CA SER A 4 -13.66 12.10 -4.02
C SER A 4 -13.62 13.44 -4.78
N GLU A 5 -13.25 13.45 -6.07
CA GLU A 5 -13.02 14.67 -6.88
C GLU A 5 -12.19 15.71 -6.10
N GLY A 6 -11.03 15.30 -5.58
CA GLY A 6 -10.17 16.20 -4.82
C GLY A 6 -10.78 16.67 -3.48
N PHE A 7 -11.60 15.83 -2.85
CA PHE A 7 -12.33 16.07 -1.59
C PHE A 7 -13.66 16.83 -1.70
N SER A 8 -14.12 17.17 -2.91
CA SER A 8 -15.43 17.84 -3.10
C SER A 8 -16.62 16.99 -2.67
N LYS A 9 -16.50 15.65 -2.65
CA LYS A 9 -17.58 14.76 -2.20
C LYS A 9 -17.38 14.34 -0.73
N LEU A 10 -18.28 14.80 0.13
CA LEU A 10 -18.25 14.58 1.58
C LEU A 10 -18.16 13.10 1.98
N ILE A 11 -19.01 12.24 1.41
CA ILE A 11 -19.08 10.81 1.77
C ILE A 11 -17.74 10.09 1.54
N PRO A 12 -17.16 10.07 0.31
CA PRO A 12 -15.88 9.41 0.09
C PRO A 12 -14.72 10.10 0.82
N SER A 13 -14.79 11.40 1.10
CA SER A 13 -13.78 12.11 1.92
C SER A 13 -13.75 11.60 3.35
N VAL A 14 -14.90 11.53 4.02
CA VAL A 14 -15.00 11.01 5.41
C VAL A 14 -14.54 9.55 5.46
N LEU A 15 -14.93 8.76 4.45
CA LEU A 15 -14.56 7.35 4.36
C LEU A 15 -13.03 7.15 4.27
N ILE A 16 -12.32 8.02 3.54
CA ILE A 16 -10.85 8.00 3.49
C ILE A 16 -10.28 8.13 4.91
N PHE A 17 -10.71 9.14 5.68
CA PHE A 17 -10.19 9.35 7.04
C PHE A 17 -10.47 8.17 7.96
N VAL A 18 -11.68 7.60 7.91
CA VAL A 18 -12.07 6.44 8.73
C VAL A 18 -11.21 5.23 8.39
N PHE A 19 -11.09 4.86 7.10
CA PHE A 19 -10.27 3.72 6.70
C PHE A 19 -8.78 3.95 6.99
N TYR A 20 -8.29 5.17 6.85
CA TYR A 20 -6.91 5.51 7.17
C TYR A 20 -6.64 5.37 8.68
N ALA A 21 -7.55 5.86 9.53
CA ALA A 21 -7.45 5.71 10.97
C ALA A 21 -7.45 4.24 11.41
N ILE A 22 -8.33 3.42 10.83
CA ILE A 22 -8.38 1.98 11.08
C ILE A 22 -7.07 1.32 10.64
N SER A 23 -6.61 1.61 9.41
CA SER A 23 -5.36 1.07 8.86
C SER A 23 -4.16 1.40 9.76
N PHE A 24 -4.04 2.66 10.18
CA PHE A 24 -2.97 3.10 11.07
C PHE A 24 -3.05 2.46 12.46
N PHE A 25 -4.25 2.28 13.01
CA PHE A 25 -4.43 1.61 14.29
C PHE A 25 -3.90 0.17 14.25
N PHE A 26 -4.27 -0.61 13.22
CA PHE A 26 -3.77 -1.96 13.04
C PHE A 26 -2.27 -1.99 12.72
N PHE A 27 -1.78 -1.01 11.95
CA PHE A 27 -0.35 -0.88 11.66
C PHE A 27 0.46 -0.64 12.95
N THR A 28 0.01 0.28 13.82
CA THR A 28 0.64 0.51 15.12
C THR A 28 0.60 -0.72 16.02
N LEU A 29 -0.46 -1.52 15.96
CA LEU A 29 -0.52 -2.78 16.69
C LEU A 29 0.49 -3.80 16.14
N ALA A 30 0.65 -3.89 14.82
CA ALA A 30 1.63 -4.76 14.17
C ALA A 30 3.07 -4.37 14.56
N LEU A 31 3.37 -3.07 14.65
CA LEU A 31 4.69 -2.56 15.07
C LEU A 31 5.13 -3.02 16.47
N LYS A 32 4.24 -3.56 17.30
CA LYS A 32 4.63 -4.14 18.60
C LYS A 32 5.30 -5.51 18.47
N GLY A 33 5.13 -6.21 17.35
CA GLY A 33 5.61 -7.59 17.16
C GLY A 33 6.51 -7.81 15.95
N ILE A 34 6.73 -6.78 15.11
CA ILE A 34 7.65 -6.84 13.97
C ILE A 34 8.50 -5.57 13.93
N ASP A 35 9.72 -5.69 13.39
CA ASP A 35 10.60 -4.55 13.21
C ASP A 35 9.96 -3.48 12.34
N VAL A 36 10.18 -2.23 12.76
CA VAL A 36 9.63 -1.04 12.11
C VAL A 36 10.01 -1.02 10.63
N SER A 37 11.25 -1.40 10.30
CA SER A 37 11.76 -1.48 8.93
C SER A 37 10.94 -2.44 8.05
N ILE A 38 10.65 -3.65 8.54
CA ILE A 38 9.82 -4.62 7.80
C ILE A 38 8.40 -4.10 7.69
N ALA A 39 7.83 -3.61 8.79
CA ALA A 39 6.45 -3.16 8.84
C ALA A 39 6.18 -2.08 7.78
N TYR A 40 7.04 -1.04 7.74
CA TYR A 40 6.91 0.03 6.75
C TYR A 40 7.11 -0.47 5.31
N ALA A 41 8.07 -1.38 5.08
CA ALA A 41 8.30 -1.95 3.75
C ALA A 41 7.08 -2.75 3.26
N VAL A 42 6.53 -3.62 4.11
CA VAL A 42 5.34 -4.43 3.80
C VAL A 42 4.13 -3.53 3.59
N TRP A 43 3.90 -2.56 4.47
CA TRP A 43 2.78 -1.63 4.37
C TRP A 43 2.83 -0.81 3.05
N ALA A 44 3.99 -0.23 2.72
CA ALA A 44 4.16 0.54 1.50
C ALA A 44 4.08 -0.33 0.24
N GLY A 45 4.71 -1.51 0.24
CA GLY A 45 4.71 -2.43 -0.91
C GLY A 45 3.32 -2.99 -1.20
N LEU A 46 2.62 -3.48 -0.16
CA LEU A 46 1.27 -4.02 -0.29
C LEU A 46 0.28 -2.93 -0.72
N GLY A 47 0.36 -1.74 -0.13
CA GLY A 47 -0.47 -0.60 -0.50
C GLY A 47 -0.27 -0.21 -1.98
N THR A 48 0.98 -0.13 -2.43
CA THR A 48 1.31 0.18 -3.83
C THR A 48 0.80 -0.89 -4.79
N ALA A 49 0.91 -2.16 -4.44
CA ALA A 49 0.39 -3.27 -5.23
C ALA A 49 -1.14 -3.21 -5.37
N PHE A 50 -1.85 -3.05 -4.25
CA PHE A 50 -3.31 -2.90 -4.25
C PHE A 50 -3.77 -1.69 -5.06
N ILE A 51 -3.17 -0.53 -4.85
CA ILE A 51 -3.51 0.70 -5.59
C ILE A 51 -3.26 0.51 -7.08
N THR A 52 -2.16 -0.16 -7.47
CA THR A 52 -1.86 -0.43 -8.87
C THR A 52 -2.88 -1.37 -9.51
N ILE A 53 -3.26 -2.45 -8.82
CA ILE A 53 -4.29 -3.39 -9.27
C ILE A 53 -5.63 -2.66 -9.43
N VAL A 54 -6.07 -1.93 -8.41
CA VAL A 54 -7.31 -1.14 -8.47
C VAL A 54 -7.24 -0.08 -9.57
N GLY A 55 -6.09 0.56 -9.77
CA GLY A 55 -5.83 1.52 -10.86
C GLY A 55 -6.06 0.91 -12.24
N ILE A 56 -5.55 -0.30 -12.47
CA ILE A 56 -5.67 -1.00 -13.75
C ILE A 56 -7.10 -1.50 -13.97
N PHE A 57 -7.70 -2.16 -12.98
CA PHE A 57 -9.03 -2.79 -13.14
C PHE A 57 -10.19 -1.79 -13.06
N TRP A 58 -10.17 -0.89 -12.08
CA TRP A 58 -11.29 0.02 -11.81
C TRP A 58 -11.17 1.34 -12.56
N PHE A 59 -9.95 1.90 -12.63
CA PHE A 59 -9.69 3.18 -13.28
C PHE A 59 -9.18 3.05 -14.71
N ARG A 60 -9.06 1.82 -15.23
CA ARG A 60 -8.58 1.50 -16.59
C ARG A 60 -7.25 2.20 -16.93
N GLU A 61 -6.38 2.36 -15.92
CA GLU A 61 -5.06 2.92 -16.14
C GLU A 61 -4.24 2.01 -17.05
N PRO A 62 -3.45 2.56 -17.98
CA PRO A 62 -2.61 1.76 -18.86
C PRO A 62 -1.61 0.94 -18.03
N ALA A 63 -1.72 -0.38 -18.12
CA ALA A 63 -0.76 -1.32 -17.57
C ALA A 63 0.48 -1.33 -18.48
N SER A 64 1.33 -0.31 -18.35
CA SER A 64 2.62 -0.30 -19.03
C SER A 64 3.50 -1.43 -18.51
N ALA A 65 4.19 -2.13 -19.41
CA ALA A 65 5.15 -3.18 -19.06
C ALA A 65 6.15 -2.68 -17.99
N LEU A 66 6.58 -1.41 -18.08
CA LEU A 66 7.47 -0.79 -17.11
C LEU A 66 6.83 -0.68 -15.71
N LYS A 67 5.55 -0.32 -15.62
CA LYS A 67 4.82 -0.20 -14.35
C LYS A 67 4.73 -1.56 -13.65
N THR A 68 4.46 -2.61 -14.42
CA THR A 68 4.40 -3.99 -13.91
C THR A 68 5.77 -4.46 -13.44
N ILE A 69 6.84 -4.24 -14.23
CA ILE A 69 8.21 -4.61 -13.85
C ILE A 69 8.62 -3.87 -12.57
N SER A 70 8.39 -2.56 -12.49
CA SER A 70 8.69 -1.79 -11.28
C SER A 70 7.94 -2.31 -10.06
N LEU A 71 6.67 -2.70 -10.21
CA LEU A 71 5.90 -3.29 -9.11
C LEU A 71 6.51 -4.63 -8.65
N VAL A 72 6.93 -5.49 -9.59
CA VAL A 72 7.60 -6.76 -9.26
C VAL A 72 8.90 -6.52 -8.51
N VAL A 73 9.70 -5.52 -8.90
CA VAL A 73 10.94 -5.14 -8.20
C VAL A 73 10.66 -4.64 -6.79
N VAL A 74 9.63 -3.81 -6.60
CA VAL A 74 9.22 -3.34 -5.26
C VAL A 74 8.83 -4.53 -4.37
N VAL A 75 8.00 -5.44 -4.88
CA VAL A 75 7.58 -6.63 -4.13
C VAL A 75 8.77 -7.53 -3.80
N ALA A 76 9.69 -7.75 -4.74
CA ALA A 76 10.91 -8.53 -4.52
C ALA A 76 11.79 -7.89 -3.43
N GLY A 77 11.94 -6.57 -3.42
CA GLY A 77 12.68 -5.84 -2.39
C GLY A 77 12.07 -5.97 -1.00
N VAL A 78 10.74 -5.91 -0.89
CA VAL A 78 10.01 -6.12 0.38
C VAL A 78 10.22 -7.54 0.91
N ILE A 79 10.14 -8.55 0.03
CA ILE A 79 10.40 -9.94 0.41
C ILE A 79 11.86 -10.11 0.87
N GLY A 80 12.81 -9.53 0.14
CA GLY A 80 14.23 -9.56 0.51
C GLY A 80 14.50 -8.96 1.89
N LEU A 81 13.87 -7.81 2.20
CA LEU A 81 13.99 -7.18 3.51
C LEU A 81 13.40 -8.05 4.62
N HIS A 82 12.22 -8.65 4.40
CA HIS A 82 11.61 -9.55 5.38
C HIS A 82 12.45 -10.80 5.65
N LEU A 83 13.10 -11.34 4.62
CA LEU A 83 13.99 -12.48 4.76
C LEU A 83 15.30 -12.11 5.47
N SER A 84 15.86 -10.92 5.22
CA SER A 84 17.10 -10.45 5.87
C SER A 84 16.94 -10.30 7.38
N ASP A 85 15.77 -9.87 7.82
CA ASP A 85 15.47 -9.66 9.23
C ASP A 85 15.41 -10.98 10.01
N LYS A 86 14.75 -12.01 9.43
CA LYS A 86 14.73 -13.37 10.02
C LYS A 86 16.09 -14.08 10.06
N VAL A 87 17.08 -13.57 9.33
CA VAL A 87 18.42 -14.17 9.21
C VAL A 87 19.37 -13.64 10.29
N THR A 88 18.98 -12.62 11.06
CA THR A 88 19.77 -12.05 12.16
C THR A 88 19.15 -12.41 13.51
#